data_AF-A0A7X6MXA6-F1
#
_entry.id   AF-A0A7X6MXA6-F1
#
_cell.length_a   1.000
_cell.length_b   1.000
_cell.length_c   1.000
_cell.angle_alpha   90.00
_cell.angle_beta   90.00
_cell.angle_gamma   90.00
#
_symmetry.space_group_name_H-M   'P 1'
#
loop_
_entity.id
_entity.type
_entity.pdbx_description
1 polymer ?
#
loop_
_entity_poly.entity_id
_entity_poly.type
_entity_poly.pdbx_seq_one_letter_code
_entity_poly.pdbx_strand_id
1 'polypeptide(L)'
;MNTGIARLVGSVPHTDPVMKIIAVGDMKLYHVSPPLCGYNVVAAAQTMWAMRAQCIHPDGRIEPAEPDDPVSTELYGVVGEALQIDGTGKLPGSADGRDVARTLAAIGYRLV
;
A
#
# COMPACT_ATOMS: atom_id res chain seq x y z
N MET A 1 -20.18 4.72 -7.65
CA MET A 1 -19.00 5.51 -7.23
C MET A 1 -18.02 5.52 -8.38
N ASN A 2 -17.50 6.68 -8.78
CA ASN A 2 -16.43 6.72 -9.77
C ASN A 2 -15.17 6.15 -9.11
N THR A 3 -14.70 5.01 -9.58
CA THR A 3 -13.47 4.38 -9.07
C THR A 3 -12.28 5.21 -9.54
N GLY A 4 -11.39 5.56 -8.62
CA GLY A 4 -10.11 6.18 -8.97
C GLY A 4 -9.24 5.22 -9.78
N ILE A 5 -8.24 5.74 -10.47
CA ILE A 5 -7.29 4.98 -11.26
C ILE A 5 -5.92 5.12 -10.61
N ALA A 6 -5.23 4.00 -10.42
CA ALA A 6 -3.84 3.95 -9.98
C ALA A 6 -3.01 3.24 -11.07
N ARG A 7 -2.09 3.98 -11.69
CA ARG A 7 -1.24 3.47 -12.76
C ARG A 7 0.19 3.37 -12.26
N LEU A 8 0.82 2.21 -12.43
CA LEU A 8 2.24 2.05 -12.12
C LEU A 8 3.07 2.95 -13.04
N VAL A 9 3.89 3.82 -12.47
CA VAL A 9 4.76 4.75 -13.22
C VAL A 9 6.24 4.54 -12.96
N GLY A 10 6.60 3.69 -12.00
CA GLY A 10 7.99 3.33 -11.74
C GLY A 10 8.17 2.45 -10.52
N SER A 11 9.41 2.09 -10.25
CA SER A 11 9.83 1.44 -9.01
C SER A 11 11.19 1.97 -8.54
N VAL A 12 11.45 1.86 -7.25
CA VAL A 12 12.70 2.26 -6.59
C VAL A 12 13.22 1.05 -5.82
N PRO A 13 14.43 0.55 -6.12
CA PRO A 13 14.97 -0.60 -5.43
C PRO A 13 15.34 -0.27 -3.98
N HIS A 14 15.15 -1.24 -3.07
CA HIS A 14 15.66 -1.11 -1.72
C HIS A 14 17.19 -1.30 -1.72
N THR A 15 17.92 -0.20 -1.61
CA THR A 15 19.39 -0.21 -1.54
C THR A 15 19.92 -0.38 -0.11
N ASP A 16 19.11 -0.01 0.89
CA ASP A 16 19.44 -0.15 2.31
C ASP A 16 19.50 -1.63 2.75
N PRO A 17 20.55 -2.06 3.49
CA PRO A 17 20.70 -3.45 3.93
C PRO A 17 19.57 -3.99 4.78
N VAL A 18 18.95 -3.17 5.64
CA VAL A 18 17.83 -3.61 6.48
C VAL A 18 16.60 -3.82 5.61
N MET A 19 16.28 -2.86 4.75
CA MET A 19 15.13 -2.98 3.84
C MET A 19 15.27 -4.16 2.88
N LYS A 20 16.48 -4.53 2.45
CA LYS A 20 16.69 -5.74 1.63
C LYS A 20 16.28 -7.05 2.33
N ILE A 21 16.28 -7.07 3.66
CA ILE A 21 15.92 -8.27 4.43
C ILE A 21 14.41 -8.33 4.69
N ILE A 22 13.78 -7.19 4.95
CA ILE A 22 12.39 -7.14 5.41
C ILE A 22 11.38 -6.75 4.33
N ALA A 23 11.81 -6.06 3.28
CA ALA A 23 10.94 -5.60 2.22
C ALA A 23 10.67 -6.70 1.17
N VAL A 24 9.52 -6.58 0.51
CA VAL A 24 9.11 -7.47 -0.58
C VAL A 24 9.17 -6.72 -1.90
N GLY A 25 10.14 -7.09 -2.74
CA GLY A 25 10.34 -6.45 -4.05
C GLY A 25 10.82 -5.00 -3.94
N ASP A 26 10.63 -4.24 -5.01
CA ASP A 26 10.94 -2.80 -5.02
C ASP A 26 9.76 -1.97 -4.48
N MET A 27 10.05 -0.77 -4.00
CA MET A 27 9.03 0.24 -3.72
C MET A 27 8.40 0.70 -5.04
N LYS A 28 7.09 0.56 -5.18
CA LYS A 28 6.37 0.87 -6.42
C LYS A 28 5.79 2.28 -6.38
N LEU A 29 5.83 2.99 -7.50
CA LEU A 29 5.28 4.34 -7.63
C LEU A 29 4.02 4.30 -8.50
N TYR A 30 2.92 4.85 -7.99
CA TYR A 30 1.65 4.90 -8.69
C TYR A 30 1.23 6.34 -8.91
N HIS A 31 0.93 6.69 -10.16
CA HIS A 31 0.17 7.89 -10.45
C HIS A 31 -1.31 7.62 -10.18
N VAL A 32 -1.92 8.40 -9.29
CA VAL A 32 -3.30 8.23 -8.84
C VAL A 32 -4.19 9.36 -9.34
N SER A 33 -5.42 9.02 -9.76
CA SER A 33 -6.43 9.98 -10.21
C SER A 33 -7.81 9.53 -9.73
N PRO A 34 -8.52 10.29 -8.86
CA PRO A 34 -8.15 11.59 -8.32
C PRO A 34 -6.90 11.54 -7.41
N PRO A 35 -6.32 12.69 -7.02
CA PRO A 35 -5.20 12.73 -6.09
C PRO A 35 -5.58 12.13 -4.71
N LEU A 36 -4.74 11.25 -4.16
CA LEU A 36 -4.95 10.71 -2.81
C LEU A 36 -4.39 11.70 -1.80
N CYS A 37 -5.23 12.29 -0.95
CA CYS A 37 -4.82 13.30 0.04
C CYS A 37 -4.01 14.47 -0.56
N GLY A 38 -4.27 14.83 -1.82
CA GLY A 38 -3.55 15.88 -2.55
C GLY A 38 -2.32 15.40 -3.33
N TYR A 39 -1.89 14.15 -3.18
CA TYR A 39 -0.76 13.58 -3.91
C TYR A 39 -1.22 12.93 -5.22
N ASN A 40 -0.60 13.33 -6.33
CA ASN A 40 -0.80 12.70 -7.64
C ASN A 40 0.05 11.43 -7.81
N VAL A 41 1.11 11.29 -7.00
CA VAL A 41 2.00 10.13 -7.00
C VAL A 41 2.08 9.59 -5.58
N VAL A 42 1.89 8.28 -5.45
CA VAL A 42 1.95 7.54 -4.20
C VAL A 42 3.00 6.45 -4.32
N ALA A 43 3.87 6.35 -3.32
CA ALA A 43 4.79 5.23 -3.17
C ALA A 43 4.12 4.13 -2.35
N ALA A 44 4.22 2.88 -2.81
CA ALA A 44 3.75 1.69 -2.11
C ALA A 44 4.96 0.82 -1.76
N ALA A 45 5.22 0.66 -0.46
CA ALA A 45 6.26 -0.20 0.07
C ALA A 45 5.61 -1.44 0.70
N GLN A 46 6.24 -2.61 0.52
CA GLN A 46 5.76 -3.86 1.12
C GLN A 46 6.81 -4.46 2.05
N THR A 47 6.38 -5.00 3.18
CA THR A 47 7.23 -5.78 4.10
C THR A 47 6.62 -7.15 4.38
N MET A 48 7.45 -8.14 4.72
CA MET A 48 6.98 -9.51 5.03
C MET A 48 6.28 -9.61 6.39
N TRP A 49 5.52 -10.70 6.56
CA TRP A 49 5.00 -11.19 7.84
C TRP A 49 4.08 -10.23 8.59
N ALA A 50 3.15 -9.60 7.87
CA ALA A 50 2.10 -8.82 8.49
C ALA A 50 0.73 -9.44 8.23
N MET A 51 -0.06 -9.57 9.29
CA MET A 51 -1.42 -10.08 9.26
C MET A 51 -2.35 -9.05 9.87
N ARG A 52 -3.59 -8.97 9.37
CA ARG A 52 -4.61 -8.11 9.97
C ARG A 52 -5.03 -8.67 11.31
N ALA A 53 -5.39 -7.78 12.22
CA ALA A 53 -6.13 -8.18 13.40
C ALA A 53 -7.47 -8.80 12.96
N GLN A 54 -7.76 -10.00 13.50
CA GLN A 54 -8.96 -10.75 13.19
C GLN A 54 -9.84 -10.84 14.43
N CYS A 55 -11.13 -10.57 14.25
CA CYS A 55 -12.17 -10.84 15.25
C CYS A 55 -12.71 -12.25 15.00
N ILE A 56 -12.66 -13.10 16.03
CA ILE A 56 -13.27 -14.44 16.00
C ILE A 56 -14.51 -14.39 16.89
N HIS A 57 -15.67 -14.53 16.27
CA HIS A 57 -16.97 -14.51 16.94
C HIS A 57 -17.23 -15.84 17.67
N PRO A 58 -18.13 -15.87 18.68
CA PRO A 58 -18.44 -17.11 19.43
C PRO A 58 -18.97 -18.27 18.57
N ASP A 59 -19.53 -17.98 17.39
CA ASP A 59 -20.01 -18.95 16.41
C ASP A 59 -18.88 -19.46 15.47
N GLY A 60 -17.64 -19.02 15.68
CA GLY A 60 -16.47 -19.40 14.90
C GLY A 60 -16.24 -18.56 13.64
N ARG A 61 -17.10 -17.57 13.36
CA ARG A 61 -16.94 -16.68 12.22
C ARG A 61 -15.74 -15.75 12.42
N ILE A 62 -14.93 -15.59 11.38
CA ILE A 62 -13.75 -14.71 11.38
C ILE A 62 -14.06 -13.45 10.58
N GLU A 63 -13.75 -12.29 11.14
CA GLU A 63 -13.83 -11.00 10.45
C GLU A 63 -12.50 -10.24 10.54
N PRO A 64 -11.95 -9.77 9.41
CA PRO A 64 -12.44 -9.95 8.05
C PRO A 64 -12.31 -11.41 7.57
N ALA A 65 -13.27 -11.87 6.76
CA ALA A 65 -13.30 -13.25 6.27
C ALA A 65 -12.31 -13.51 5.13
N GLU A 66 -11.90 -12.46 4.40
CA GLU A 66 -10.93 -12.63 3.32
C GLU A 66 -9.55 -13.01 3.86
N PRO A 67 -8.86 -13.98 3.25
CA PRO A 67 -7.48 -14.30 3.59
C PRO A 67 -6.56 -13.08 3.49
N ASP A 68 -5.54 -13.09 4.32
CA ASP A 68 -4.46 -12.11 4.28
C ASP A 68 -3.43 -12.48 3.21
N ASP A 69 -2.93 -11.45 2.52
CA ASP A 69 -1.65 -11.55 1.83
C ASP A 69 -0.55 -11.52 2.88
N PRO A 70 0.54 -12.29 2.79
CA PRO A 70 1.56 -12.38 3.84
C PRO A 70 2.50 -11.16 3.87
N VAL A 71 1.96 -9.96 3.69
CA VAL A 71 2.67 -8.68 3.54
C VAL A 71 1.94 -7.54 4.25
N SER A 72 2.70 -6.55 4.71
CA SER A 72 2.18 -5.21 5.02
C SER A 72 2.38 -4.32 3.82
N THR A 73 1.40 -3.51 3.45
CA THR A 73 1.57 -2.46 2.43
C THR A 73 1.38 -1.09 3.06
N GLU A 74 2.38 -0.24 2.89
CA GLU A 74 2.36 1.14 3.35
C GLU A 74 2.36 2.08 2.14
N LEU A 75 1.49 3.09 2.20
CA LEU A 75 1.37 4.12 1.18
C LEU A 75 1.97 5.42 1.68
N TYR A 76 2.73 6.10 0.83
CA TYR A 76 3.36 7.38 1.14
C TYR A 76 3.13 8.40 0.03
N GLY A 77 2.95 9.67 0.40
CA GLY A 77 2.90 10.76 -0.55
C GLY A 77 4.28 10.99 -1.17
N VAL A 78 4.33 11.31 -2.46
CA VAL A 78 5.57 11.68 -3.15
C VAL A 78 5.50 13.15 -3.54
N VAL A 79 6.56 13.90 -3.21
CA VAL A 79 6.69 15.34 -3.42
C VAL A 79 7.99 15.71 -4.15
N GLY A 80 7.99 16.88 -4.77
CA GLY A 80 9.18 17.48 -5.39
C GLY A 80 9.65 16.79 -6.68
N GLU A 81 10.67 17.40 -7.30
CA GLU A 81 11.21 16.97 -8.60
C GLU A 81 12.11 15.72 -8.51
N ALA A 82 12.43 15.27 -7.28
CA ALA A 82 13.31 14.12 -7.01
C ALA A 82 12.58 12.91 -6.40
N LEU A 83 11.25 12.85 -6.51
CA LEU A 83 10.42 11.77 -5.96
C LEU A 83 10.67 11.55 -4.45
N GLN A 84 10.72 12.64 -3.70
CA GLN A 84 10.95 12.58 -2.26
C GLN A 84 9.70 12.01 -1.57
N ILE A 85 9.89 11.05 -0.68
CA ILE A 85 8.81 10.57 0.19
C ILE A 85 8.48 11.68 1.19
N ASP A 86 7.20 12.01 1.29
CA ASP A 86 6.71 12.90 2.33
C ASP A 86 6.78 12.21 3.69
N GLY A 87 7.57 12.78 4.60
CA GLY A 87 7.79 12.25 5.95
C GLY A 87 6.66 12.54 6.96
N THR A 88 5.58 13.19 6.54
CA THR A 88 4.44 13.53 7.42
C THR A 88 3.66 12.31 7.90
N GLY A 89 3.76 11.17 7.22
CA GLY A 89 3.22 9.90 7.67
C GLY A 89 2.67 9.01 6.56
N LYS A 90 2.17 7.84 6.96
CA LYS A 90 1.51 6.89 6.05
C LYS A 90 0.18 7.48 5.57
N LEU A 91 -0.09 7.35 4.28
CA LEU A 91 -1.37 7.72 3.69
C LEU A 91 -2.47 6.72 4.07
N PRO A 92 -3.75 7.16 4.06
CA PRO A 92 -4.89 6.28 4.23
C PRO A 92 -4.86 5.10 3.25
N GLY A 93 -5.29 3.93 3.72
CA GLY A 93 -5.30 2.69 2.95
C GLY A 93 -4.15 1.74 3.28
N SER A 94 -3.04 2.25 3.84
CA SER A 94 -1.96 1.43 4.39
C SER A 94 -2.52 0.34 5.31
N ALA A 95 -2.16 -0.92 5.07
CA ALA A 95 -2.76 -2.05 5.74
C ALA A 95 -1.83 -3.28 5.77
N ASP A 96 -1.84 -3.95 6.91
CA ASP A 96 -1.34 -5.31 7.03
C ASP A 96 -2.25 -6.29 6.28
N GLY A 97 -1.72 -7.46 5.92
CA GLY A 97 -2.50 -8.53 5.31
C GLY A 97 -3.01 -8.22 3.90
N ARG A 98 -2.49 -7.19 3.24
CA ARG A 98 -2.94 -6.73 1.92
C ARG A 98 -1.77 -6.37 1.03
N ASP A 99 -1.78 -6.92 -0.18
CA ASP A 99 -0.88 -6.47 -1.23
C ASP A 99 -1.24 -5.06 -1.74
N VAL A 100 -0.42 -4.52 -2.65
CA VAL A 100 -0.63 -3.17 -3.21
C VAL A 100 -1.97 -3.05 -3.93
N ALA A 101 -2.38 -4.08 -4.67
CA ALA A 101 -3.63 -4.05 -5.44
C ALA A 101 -4.85 -3.98 -4.52
N ARG A 102 -4.89 -4.83 -3.49
CA ARG A 102 -5.99 -4.85 -2.50
C ARG A 102 -5.98 -3.62 -1.60
N THR A 103 -4.79 -3.12 -1.27
CA THR A 103 -4.63 -1.86 -0.52
C THR A 103 -5.24 -0.68 -1.29
N LEU A 104 -4.89 -0.49 -2.57
CA LEU A 104 -5.44 0.58 -3.41
C LEU A 104 -6.93 0.37 -3.70
N ALA A 105 -7.38 -0.87 -3.92
CA ALA A 105 -8.80 -1.18 -4.11
C ALA A 105 -9.64 -0.84 -2.88
N ALA A 106 -9.14 -1.08 -1.68
CA ALA A 106 -9.85 -0.79 -0.43
C ALA A 106 -10.11 0.71 -0.21
N ILE A 107 -9.31 1.58 -0.83
CA ILE A 107 -9.51 3.04 -0.84
C ILE A 107 -10.09 3.56 -2.17
N GLY A 108 -10.65 2.67 -2.99
CA GLY A 108 -11.45 3.04 -4.17
C GLY A 108 -10.65 3.28 -5.45
N TYR A 109 -9.41 2.79 -5.55
CA TYR A 109 -8.61 2.86 -6.77
C TYR A 109 -8.53 1.51 -7.47
N ARG A 110 -8.66 1.52 -8.79
CA ARG A 110 -8.42 0.38 -9.66
C ARG A 110 -7.05 0.52 -10.31
N LEU A 111 -6.29 -0.58 -10.32
CA LEU A 111 -5.06 -0.68 -11.09
C LEU A 111 -5.33 -0.73 -12.61
N VAL A 112 -4.53 0.00 -13.40
CA VAL A 112 -4.55 -0.01 -14.87
C VAL A 112 -3.15 -0.14 -15.46
#